data_AF-A0A6G3XJC0-F1
#
_entry.id   AF-A0A6G3XJC0-F1
#
_cell.length_a   1.000
_cell.length_b   1.000
_cell.length_c   1.000
_cell.angle_alpha   90.00
_cell.angle_beta   90.00
_cell.angle_gamma   90.00
#
_symmetry.space_group_name_H-M   'P 1'
#
loop_
_entity.id
_entity.type
_entity.pdbx_description
1 polymer ?
#
loop_
_entity_poly.entity_id
_entity_poly.type
_entity_poly.pdbx_seq_one_letter_code
_entity_poly.pdbx_strand_id
1 'polypeptide(L)'
;DAPIAIVDLDAFDANADDLVRRAGGKPVRVASKSVRCRALLERVLARPGFAGIMSFTLAESLWLARAGFDDVLLAYPSADRS
;
A
#
# COMPACT_ATOMS: atom_id res chain seq x y z
N ASP A 1 4.79 16.46 24.45
CA ASP A 1 4.59 16.16 23.01
C ASP A 1 5.36 14.93 22.58
N ALA A 2 4.69 14.05 21.85
CA ALA A 2 5.30 12.85 21.26
C ALA A 2 5.83 13.19 19.85
N PRO A 3 6.78 12.42 19.31
CA PRO A 3 7.16 12.57 17.90
C PRO A 3 5.96 12.30 17.00
N ILE A 4 5.69 13.23 16.08
CA ILE A 4 4.65 13.08 15.05
C ILE A 4 5.30 12.85 13.69
N ALA A 5 4.60 12.10 12.84
CA ALA A 5 4.92 11.96 11.42
C ALA A 5 3.89 12.73 10.61
N ILE A 6 4.34 13.48 9.61
CA ILE A 6 3.49 14.28 8.72
C ILE A 6 3.71 13.78 7.29
N VAL A 7 2.62 13.67 6.53
CA VAL A 7 2.64 13.40 5.10
C VAL A 7 2.04 14.59 4.37
N ASP A 8 2.77 15.09 3.39
CA ASP A 8 2.27 16.06 2.42
C ASP A 8 1.39 15.30 1.41
N LEU A 9 0.09 15.62 1.37
CA LEU A 9 -0.88 14.93 0.52
C LEU A 9 -0.77 15.34 -0.95
N ASP A 10 -0.36 16.59 -1.24
CA ASP A 10 -0.19 17.05 -2.62
C ASP A 10 1.02 16.35 -3.25
N ALA A 11 2.12 16.25 -2.50
CA ALA A 11 3.31 15.50 -2.93
C ALA A 11 3.01 13.99 -3.04
N PHE A 12 2.23 13.42 -2.13
CA PHE A 12 1.81 12.02 -2.19
C PHE A 12 1.03 11.72 -3.47
N ASP A 13 0.06 12.58 -3.81
CA ASP A 13 -0.76 12.41 -4.99
C ASP A 13 0.05 12.60 -6.28
N ALA A 14 0.90 13.63 -6.36
CA ALA A 14 1.77 13.86 -7.51
C ALA A 14 2.71 12.66 -7.78
N ASN A 15 3.27 12.05 -6.72
CA ASN A 15 4.10 10.86 -6.85
C ASN A 15 3.31 9.66 -7.39
N ALA A 16 2.08 9.46 -6.91
CA ALA A 16 1.25 8.38 -7.38
C ALA A 16 0.78 8.58 -8.84
N ASP A 17 0.53 9.82 -9.29
CA ASP A 17 0.28 10.10 -10.71
C ASP A 17 1.48 9.76 -11.58
N ASP A 18 2.69 10.15 -11.14
CA ASP A 18 3.91 9.86 -11.87
C ASP A 18 4.17 8.35 -11.97
N LEU A 19 3.89 7.58 -10.92
CA LEU A 19 3.96 6.12 -10.96
C LEU A 19 2.99 5.52 -11.98
N VAL A 20 1.73 5.95 -11.99
CA VAL A 20 0.71 5.46 -12.96
C VAL A 20 1.12 5.81 -14.38
N ARG A 21 1.58 7.04 -14.62
CA ARG A 21 2.08 7.49 -15.92
C ARG A 21 3.24 6.62 -16.41
N ARG A 22 4.21 6.32 -15.55
CA ARG A 22 5.38 5.47 -15.88
C ARG A 22 5.00 4.01 -16.08
N ALA A 23 3.96 3.53 -15.41
CA ALA A 23 3.51 2.15 -15.53
C ALA A 23 2.89 1.85 -16.91
N GLY A 24 2.51 2.87 -17.70
CA GLY A 24 2.15 2.70 -19.11
C GLY A 24 0.97 1.76 -19.33
N GLY A 25 -0.01 1.77 -18.41
CA GLY A 25 -1.17 0.89 -18.44
C GLY A 25 -1.00 -0.44 -17.69
N LYS A 26 0.21 -0.74 -17.18
CA LYS A 26 0.40 -1.85 -16.22
C LYS A 26 -0.16 -1.43 -14.85
N PRO A 27 -1.04 -2.22 -14.21
CA PRO A 27 -1.51 -1.88 -12.87
C PRO A 27 -0.38 -1.87 -11.84
N VAL A 28 -0.36 -0.85 -10.98
CA VAL A 28 0.62 -0.66 -9.91
C VAL A 28 0.08 -1.27 -8.62
N ARG A 29 0.83 -2.22 -8.04
CA ARG A 29 0.55 -2.76 -6.71
C ARG A 29 1.32 -1.96 -5.67
N VAL A 30 0.63 -1.33 -4.72
CA VAL A 30 1.28 -0.49 -3.70
C VAL A 30 2.00 -1.36 -2.67
N ALA A 31 3.27 -1.06 -2.39
CA ALA A 31 4.01 -1.73 -1.32
C ALA A 31 3.68 -1.11 0.04
N SER A 32 3.11 -1.88 0.98
CA SER A 32 2.69 -1.34 2.29
C SER A 32 3.85 -1.04 3.24
N LYS A 33 5.01 -1.70 3.05
CA LYS A 33 6.15 -1.70 3.98
C LYS A 33 6.56 -0.32 4.48
N SER A 34 6.66 0.65 3.56
CA SER A 34 7.14 2.02 3.85
C SER A 34 6.00 3.00 4.15
N VAL A 35 4.76 2.66 3.79
CA VAL A 35 3.59 3.53 3.99
C VAL A 35 2.97 3.28 5.36
N ARG A 36 2.68 2.00 5.69
CA ARG A 36 2.08 1.52 6.96
C ARG A 36 0.95 2.40 7.51
N CYS A 37 0.18 3.04 6.63
CA CYS A 37 -0.90 3.95 6.96
C CYS A 37 -2.11 3.58 6.13
N ARG A 38 -3.15 3.03 6.79
CA ARG A 38 -4.35 2.53 6.11
C ARG A 38 -5.03 3.61 5.25
N ALA A 39 -5.16 4.83 5.79
CA ALA A 39 -5.78 5.93 5.06
C ALA A 39 -5.04 6.29 3.76
N LEU A 40 -3.70 6.22 3.75
CA LEU A 40 -2.92 6.45 2.53
C LEU A 40 -3.02 5.28 1.54
N LEU A 41 -3.14 4.05 2.03
CA LEU A 41 -3.38 2.87 1.18
C LEU A 41 -4.77 2.93 0.54
N GLU A 42 -5.81 3.27 1.30
CA GLU A 42 -7.17 3.51 0.79
C GLU A 42 -7.17 4.61 -0.25
N ARG A 43 -6.50 5.74 0.05
CA ARG A 43 -6.39 6.88 -0.87
C ARG A 43 -5.77 6.49 -2.20
N VAL A 44 -4.64 5.78 -2.20
CA VAL A 44 -3.96 5.43 -3.45
C VAL A 44 -4.71 4.35 -4.23
N LEU A 45 -5.37 3.41 -3.55
CA LEU A 45 -6.17 2.36 -4.18
C LEU A 45 -7.50 2.86 -4.77
N ALA A 46 -8.02 4.00 -4.29
CA ALA A 46 -9.15 4.66 -4.91
C ALA A 46 -8.80 5.31 -6.28
N ARG A 47 -7.52 5.33 -6.66
CA ARG A 47 -7.06 5.96 -7.91
C ARG A 47 -6.97 4.95 -9.05
N PRO A 48 -7.41 5.31 -10.26
CA PRO A 48 -7.18 4.50 -11.45
C PRO A 48 -5.67 4.23 -11.65
N GLY A 49 -5.35 2.99 -12.02
CA GLY A 49 -3.97 2.56 -12.26
C GLY A 49 -3.30 1.87 -11.08
N PHE A 50 -3.85 1.99 -9.86
CA PHE A 50 -3.45 1.16 -8.72
C PHE A 50 -4.37 -0.05 -8.56
N ALA A 51 -3.78 -1.20 -8.20
CA ALA A 51 -4.53 -2.43 -7.94
C ALA A 51 -3.79 -3.31 -6.92
N GLY A 52 -4.44 -3.55 -5.79
CA GLY A 52 -3.97 -4.42 -4.73
C GLY A 52 -2.77 -3.89 -3.95
N ILE A 53 -2.43 -4.62 -2.89
CA ILE A 53 -1.33 -4.32 -1.97
C ILE A 53 -0.27 -5.42 -2.07
N MET A 54 0.99 -5.03 -2.01
CA MET A 54 2.13 -5.90 -1.81
C MET A 54 2.61 -5.72 -0.35
N SER A 55 2.29 -6.67 0.52
CA SER A 55 2.62 -6.63 1.95
C SER A 55 3.98 -7.25 2.26
N PHE A 56 4.54 -6.89 3.42
CA PHE A 56 5.89 -7.31 3.81
C PHE A 56 5.90 -8.54 4.73
N THR A 57 4.95 -8.64 5.67
CA THR A 57 4.89 -9.75 6.63
C THR A 57 3.53 -10.44 6.62
N LEU A 58 3.47 -11.71 7.01
CA LEU A 58 2.20 -12.44 7.09
C LEU A 58 1.20 -11.77 8.04
N ALA A 59 1.66 -11.34 9.22
CA ALA A 59 0.82 -10.65 10.20
C ALA A 59 0.21 -9.37 9.62
N GLU A 60 1.00 -8.59 8.87
CA GLU A 60 0.51 -7.40 8.16
C GLU A 60 -0.52 -7.78 7.08
N SER A 61 -0.25 -8.81 6.28
CA SER A 61 -1.20 -9.29 5.25
C SER A 61 -2.56 -9.62 5.85
N LEU A 62 -2.57 -10.38 6.95
CA LEU A 62 -3.79 -10.79 7.63
C LEU A 62 -4.52 -9.59 8.26
N TRP A 63 -3.78 -8.63 8.80
CA TRP A 63 -4.36 -7.40 9.33
C TRP A 63 -5.01 -6.56 8.24
N LEU A 64 -4.36 -6.39 7.09
CA LEU A 64 -4.91 -5.68 5.93
C LEU A 64 -6.16 -6.39 5.38
N ALA A 65 -6.12 -7.72 5.22
CA ALA A 65 -7.27 -8.50 4.77
C ALA A 65 -8.48 -8.33 5.71
N ARG A 66 -8.25 -8.42 7.03
CA ARG A 66 -9.31 -8.16 8.04
C ARG A 66 -9.81 -6.71 8.04
N ALA A 67 -9.00 -5.76 7.60
CA ALA A 67 -9.39 -4.37 7.46
C ALA A 67 -10.22 -4.10 6.18
N GLY A 68 -10.44 -5.11 5.33
CA GLY A 68 -11.28 -5.02 4.13
C GLY A 68 -10.53 -4.86 2.81
N PHE A 69 -9.20 -5.08 2.79
CA PHE A 69 -8.46 -5.14 1.52
C PHE A 69 -8.51 -6.55 0.93
N ASP A 70 -9.16 -6.70 -0.22
CA ASP A 70 -9.41 -8.03 -0.81
C ASP A 70 -8.24 -8.57 -1.67
N ASP A 71 -7.38 -7.69 -2.19
CA ASP A 71 -6.24 -8.06 -3.03
C ASP A 71 -4.91 -7.75 -2.32
N VAL A 72 -4.40 -8.74 -1.58
CA VAL A 72 -3.16 -8.63 -0.80
C VAL A 72 -2.19 -9.75 -1.21
N LEU A 73 -1.03 -9.34 -1.74
CA LEU A 73 0.08 -10.22 -2.09
C LEU A 73 1.16 -10.12 -1.01
N LEU A 74 1.42 -11.22 -0.31
CA LEU A 74 2.60 -11.31 0.55
C LEU A 74 3.85 -11.44 -0.32
N ALA A 75 4.74 -10.43 -0.28
CA ALA A 75 5.90 -10.36 -1.17
C ALA A 75 7.03 -11.35 -0.83
N TYR A 76 7.04 -11.86 0.40
CA TYR A 76 8.14 -12.67 0.92
C TYR A 76 7.60 -13.99 1.48
N PRO A 77 8.30 -15.13 1.26
CA PRO A 77 7.90 -16.40 1.86
C PRO A 77 7.75 -16.28 3.38
N SER A 78 6.72 -16.93 3.92
CA SER A 78 6.53 -17.08 5.36
C SER A 78 6.57 -18.56 5.73
N ALA A 79 7.25 -18.87 6.84
CA ALA A 79 7.23 -20.18 7.49
C ALA A 79 6.54 -20.12 8.86
N ASP A 80 5.76 -19.08 9.11
CA ASP A 80 4.99 -18.91 10.34
C ASP A 80 4.02 -20.09 10.52
N ARG A 81 4.00 -20.65 11.74
CA ARG A 81 3.16 -21.78 12.14
C ARG A 81 2.31 -21.47 13.38
N SER A 82 2.35 -20.23 13.84
CA SER A 82 1.61 -19.77 15.02
C SER A 82 0.11 -19.65 14.77
#